data_AF-A0A6L7RVU1-F1
#
_entry.id   AF-A0A6L7RVU1-F1
#
_cell.length_a   1.000
_cell.length_b   1.000
_cell.length_c   1.000
_cell.angle_alpha   90.00
_cell.angle_beta   90.00
_cell.angle_gamma   90.00
#
_symmetry.space_group_name_H-M   'P 1'
#
loop_
_entity.id
_entity.type
_entity.pdbx_description
1 polymer ?
#
loop_
_entity_poly.entity_id
_entity_poly.type
_entity_poly.pdbx_seq_one_letter_code
_entity_poly.pdbx_strand_id
1 'polypeptide(L)'
;MLSIGAFQLAVLGQFEYFEEVVRLEGWGAIFFAITAAISASIAVPISVYHIRDMAQIPAKPITWLFMGFGFGVAIPILSGGFTRTAAAFAGLADGIYGVGSMPSLLLDAVLIFPYDMFVQGAQNVYGGLYAGAFFALIGYFVDRSNAAKSEPVSTWGPWLVALGLGLPVMLFATFGPAEFLRDIVR
;
A
#
# COMPACT_ATOMS: atom_id res chain seq x y z
N MET A 1 -2.52 4.77 4.10
CA MET A 1 -1.91 4.15 5.30
C MET A 1 -1.61 2.67 5.07
N LEU A 2 -2.62 1.83 4.80
CA LEU A 2 -2.41 0.39 4.58
C LEU A 2 -1.55 0.09 3.34
N SER A 3 -1.76 0.79 2.22
CA SER A 3 -0.93 0.61 1.01
C SER A 3 0.54 0.98 1.23
N ILE A 4 0.79 2.04 2.01
CA ILE A 4 2.14 2.48 2.37
C ILE A 4 2.83 1.43 3.23
N GLY A 5 2.14 0.91 4.26
CA GLY A 5 2.69 -0.16 5.10
C GLY A 5 2.91 -1.47 4.33
N ALA A 6 1.97 -1.86 3.47
CA ALA A 6 2.09 -3.04 2.60
C ALA A 6 3.28 -2.93 1.65
N PHE A 7 3.48 -1.76 1.07
CA PHE A 7 4.55 -1.53 0.13
C PHE A 7 5.91 -1.42 0.82
N GLN A 8 5.98 -0.81 1.99
CA GLN A 8 7.19 -0.83 2.82
C GLN A 8 7.57 -2.26 3.25
N LEU A 9 6.59 -3.07 3.66
CA LEU A 9 6.78 -4.49 3.95
C LEU A 9 7.30 -5.25 2.72
N ALA A 10 6.69 -5.03 1.57
CA ALA A 10 7.05 -5.71 0.33
C ALA A 10 8.46 -5.33 -0.13
N VAL A 11 8.83 -4.06 -0.04
CA VAL A 11 10.19 -3.58 -0.33
C VAL A 11 11.21 -4.15 0.65
N LEU A 12 10.91 -4.24 1.96
CA LEU A 12 11.77 -4.92 2.94
C LEU A 12 11.96 -6.41 2.64
N GLY A 13 10.93 -7.07 2.09
CA GLY A 13 10.98 -8.48 1.66
C GLY A 13 11.88 -8.74 0.44
N GLN A 14 12.19 -7.72 -0.37
CA GLN A 14 13.01 -7.87 -1.59
C GLN A 14 14.52 -7.74 -1.34
N PHE A 15 14.96 -7.20 -0.19
CA PHE A 15 16.38 -7.10 0.17
C PHE A 15 16.90 -8.41 0.78
N GLU A 16 17.08 -9.44 -0.05
CA GLU A 16 17.76 -10.69 0.33
C GLU A 16 19.29 -10.62 0.24
N TYR A 17 19.86 -9.59 -0.37
CA TYR A 17 21.27 -9.58 -0.80
C TYR A 17 22.24 -8.71 0.01
N PHE A 18 21.77 -8.00 1.03
CA PHE A 18 22.64 -7.29 1.95
C PHE A 18 22.51 -7.91 3.33
N GLU A 19 23.63 -8.31 3.94
CA GLU A 19 23.71 -8.93 5.28
C GLU A 19 23.13 -8.02 6.39
N GLU A 20 22.75 -6.79 6.08
CA GLU A 20 22.03 -5.86 6.94
C GLU A 20 20.66 -5.53 6.32
N VAL A 21 19.57 -5.78 7.07
CA VAL A 21 18.23 -5.30 6.71
C VAL A 21 18.19 -3.79 6.92
N VAL A 22 18.70 -3.03 5.94
CA VAL A 22 18.72 -1.57 6.02
C VAL A 22 17.32 -1.07 5.71
N ARG A 23 16.72 -0.40 6.70
CA ARG A 23 15.47 0.32 6.49
C ARG A 23 15.72 1.39 5.44
N LEU A 24 14.83 1.53 4.45
CA LEU A 24 14.83 2.75 3.63
C LEU A 24 14.52 3.91 4.57
N GLU A 25 15.54 4.70 4.88
CA GLU A 25 15.43 5.91 5.69
C GLU A 25 15.39 7.15 4.78
N GLY A 26 14.89 8.27 5.31
CA GLY A 26 14.91 9.55 4.60
C GLY A 26 14.07 9.59 3.32
N TRP A 27 14.65 10.11 2.24
CA TRP A 27 13.95 10.44 1.00
C TRP A 27 13.48 9.21 0.21
N GLY A 28 14.22 8.10 0.26
CA GLY A 28 13.83 6.85 -0.39
C GLY A 28 12.45 6.38 0.08
N ALA A 29 12.23 6.31 1.40
CA ALA A 29 10.94 5.91 1.98
C ALA A 29 9.77 6.80 1.52
N ILE A 30 10.01 8.09 1.32
CA ILE A 30 9.00 9.03 0.85
C ILE A 30 8.59 8.72 -0.59
N PHE A 31 9.55 8.45 -1.48
CA PHE A 31 9.25 8.10 -2.86
C PHE A 31 8.49 6.78 -2.98
N PHE A 32 8.87 5.77 -2.18
CA PHE A 32 8.11 4.52 -2.11
C PHE A 32 6.71 4.73 -1.49
N ALA A 33 6.55 5.61 -0.49
CA ALA A 33 5.24 5.94 0.06
C ALA A 33 4.34 6.69 -0.94
N ILE A 34 4.91 7.58 -1.77
CA ILE A 34 4.20 8.30 -2.83
C ILE A 34 3.69 7.33 -3.88
N THR A 35 4.52 6.39 -4.34
CA THR A 35 4.09 5.41 -5.35
C THR A 35 3.02 4.48 -4.80
N ALA A 36 3.14 4.02 -3.54
CA ALA A 36 2.08 3.27 -2.87
C ALA A 36 0.78 4.08 -2.69
N ALA A 37 0.88 5.39 -2.46
CA ALA A 37 -0.27 6.28 -2.38
C ALA A 37 -0.94 6.43 -3.76
N ILE A 38 -0.16 6.65 -4.83
CA ILE A 38 -0.67 6.74 -6.21
C ILE A 38 -1.39 5.45 -6.61
N SER A 39 -0.79 4.28 -6.36
CA SER A 39 -1.42 2.98 -6.64
C SER A 39 -2.76 2.82 -5.89
N ALA A 40 -2.80 3.24 -4.62
CA ALA A 40 -4.04 3.23 -3.84
C ALA A 40 -5.08 4.24 -4.37
N SER A 41 -4.66 5.41 -4.81
CA SER A 41 -5.55 6.42 -5.42
C SER A 41 -6.18 5.94 -6.72
N ILE A 42 -5.61 4.94 -7.39
CA ILE A 42 -6.20 4.32 -8.59
C ILE A 42 -7.19 3.23 -8.18
N ALA A 43 -6.82 2.36 -7.23
CA ALA A 43 -7.65 1.21 -6.83
C ALA A 43 -8.86 1.61 -5.96
N VAL A 44 -8.68 2.54 -5.02
CA VAL A 44 -9.71 2.90 -4.01
C VAL A 44 -10.95 3.55 -4.65
N PRO A 45 -10.87 4.50 -5.59
CA PRO A 45 -12.06 5.07 -6.22
C PRO A 45 -12.90 4.05 -6.99
N ILE A 46 -12.27 3.03 -7.58
CA ILE A 46 -12.97 1.92 -8.23
C ILE A 46 -13.78 1.15 -7.19
N SER A 47 -13.19 0.85 -6.02
CA SER A 47 -13.92 0.23 -4.92
C SER A 47 -15.07 1.11 -4.45
N VAL A 48 -14.84 2.40 -4.18
CA VAL A 48 -15.86 3.36 -3.71
C VAL A 48 -17.02 3.49 -4.70
N TYR A 49 -16.75 3.51 -6.01
CA TYR A 49 -17.78 3.59 -7.04
C TYR A 49 -18.80 2.43 -6.94
N HIS A 50 -18.36 1.23 -6.60
CA HIS A 50 -19.24 0.05 -6.51
C HIS A 50 -20.06 -0.04 -5.22
N ILE A 51 -19.76 0.79 -4.22
CA ILE A 51 -20.44 0.80 -2.90
C ILE A 51 -21.22 2.09 -2.63
N ARG A 52 -21.04 3.13 -3.46
CA ARG A 52 -21.61 4.47 -3.24
C ARG A 52 -23.14 4.48 -3.09
N ASP A 53 -23.83 3.59 -3.82
CA ASP A 53 -25.30 3.55 -3.84
C ASP A 53 -25.88 2.74 -2.65
N MET A 54 -25.02 2.17 -1.80
CA MET A 54 -25.41 1.36 -0.64
C MET A 54 -25.16 2.06 0.70
N ALA A 55 -24.87 3.37 0.73
CA ALA A 55 -24.45 4.09 1.95
C ALA A 55 -25.39 3.96 3.16
N GLN A 56 -26.67 3.62 2.95
CA GLN A 56 -27.67 3.43 4.01
C GLN A 56 -27.84 1.98 4.48
N ILE A 57 -27.26 1.01 3.76
CA ILE A 57 -27.38 -0.42 4.06
C ILE A 57 -25.97 -1.01 4.08
N PRO A 58 -25.50 -1.52 5.24
CA PRO A 58 -24.16 -2.06 5.32
C PRO A 58 -24.01 -3.24 4.34
N ALA A 59 -22.93 -3.25 3.59
CA ALA A 59 -22.63 -4.30 2.64
C ALA A 59 -22.42 -5.64 3.35
N LYS A 60 -22.65 -6.73 2.61
CA LYS A 60 -22.43 -8.08 3.13
C LYS A 60 -20.93 -8.29 3.40
N PRO A 61 -20.54 -9.09 4.42
CA PRO A 61 -19.13 -9.39 4.70
C PRO A 61 -18.35 -9.90 3.47
N ILE A 62 -19.02 -10.67 2.59
CA ILE A 62 -18.40 -11.20 1.39
C ILE A 62 -17.99 -10.12 0.38
N THR A 63 -18.70 -8.99 0.35
CA THR A 63 -18.32 -7.83 -0.49
C THR A 63 -16.96 -7.29 -0.05
N TRP A 64 -16.76 -7.15 1.25
CA TRP A 64 -15.50 -6.68 1.83
C TRP A 64 -14.36 -7.67 1.61
N LEU A 65 -14.62 -8.99 1.62
CA LEU A 65 -13.64 -10.01 1.26
C LEU A 65 -13.19 -9.88 -0.21
N PHE A 66 -14.12 -9.73 -1.15
CA PHE A 66 -13.78 -9.53 -2.57
C PHE A 66 -13.03 -8.23 -2.79
N MET A 67 -13.43 -7.14 -2.12
CA MET A 67 -12.72 -5.86 -2.21
C MET A 67 -11.32 -5.96 -1.59
N GLY A 68 -11.18 -6.63 -0.45
CA GLY A 68 -9.88 -6.88 0.18
C GLY A 68 -8.96 -7.72 -0.70
N PHE A 69 -9.47 -8.79 -1.30
CA PHE A 69 -8.70 -9.60 -2.25
C PHE A 69 -8.29 -8.80 -3.49
N GLY A 70 -9.24 -8.08 -4.10
CA GLY A 70 -8.97 -7.21 -5.25
C GLY A 70 -7.94 -6.14 -4.92
N PHE A 71 -8.06 -5.49 -3.78
CA PHE A 71 -7.07 -4.52 -3.28
C PHE A 71 -5.70 -5.18 -3.05
N GLY A 72 -5.69 -6.34 -2.40
CA GLY A 72 -4.46 -7.06 -2.06
C GLY A 72 -3.69 -7.59 -3.25
N VAL A 73 -4.35 -7.83 -4.39
CA VAL A 73 -3.69 -8.20 -5.65
C VAL A 73 -3.37 -6.98 -6.51
N ALA A 74 -4.30 -6.03 -6.64
CA ALA A 74 -4.14 -4.88 -7.53
C ALA A 74 -3.06 -3.91 -7.05
N ILE A 75 -2.96 -3.66 -5.74
CA ILE A 75 -1.98 -2.71 -5.19
C ILE A 75 -0.54 -3.15 -5.47
N PRO A 76 -0.11 -4.38 -5.15
CA PRO A 76 1.23 -4.88 -5.50
C PRO A 76 1.53 -4.79 -6.98
N ILE A 77 0.58 -5.16 -7.84
CA ILE A 77 0.78 -5.11 -9.30
C ILE A 77 1.00 -3.67 -9.76
N LEU A 78 0.16 -2.74 -9.29
CA LEU A 78 0.29 -1.32 -9.65
C LEU A 78 1.56 -0.71 -9.09
N SER A 79 1.91 -1.00 -7.83
CA SER A 79 3.07 -0.43 -7.16
C SER A 79 4.38 -1.03 -7.65
N GLY A 80 4.36 -2.30 -8.07
CA GLY A 80 5.47 -3.00 -8.71
C GLY A 80 5.99 -2.26 -9.96
N GLY A 81 5.07 -1.74 -10.79
CA GLY A 81 5.44 -0.94 -11.97
C GLY A 81 6.21 0.34 -11.62
N PHE A 82 5.98 0.92 -10.44
CA PHE A 82 6.65 2.14 -10.01
C PHE A 82 7.97 1.89 -9.27
N THR A 83 8.40 0.64 -9.09
CA THR A 83 9.61 0.29 -8.32
C THR A 83 10.85 0.98 -8.86
N ARG A 84 11.08 0.95 -10.18
CA ARG A 84 12.23 1.63 -10.82
C ARG A 84 12.15 3.14 -10.73
N THR A 85 10.95 3.70 -10.85
CA THR A 85 10.75 5.15 -10.68
C THR A 85 11.11 5.57 -9.25
N ALA A 86 10.60 4.84 -8.24
CA ALA A 86 10.93 5.08 -6.85
C ALA A 86 12.44 4.93 -6.58
N ALA A 87 13.09 3.91 -7.14
CA ALA A 87 14.52 3.69 -7.03
C ALA A 87 15.36 4.79 -7.70
N ALA A 88 14.94 5.32 -8.85
CA ALA A 88 15.62 6.42 -9.54
C ALA A 88 15.59 7.71 -8.70
N PHE A 89 14.43 8.05 -8.12
CA PHE A 89 14.31 9.20 -7.22
C PHE A 89 15.04 9.02 -5.89
N ALA A 90 15.02 7.81 -5.32
CA ALA A 90 15.81 7.48 -4.13
C ALA A 90 17.31 7.67 -4.41
N GLY A 91 17.83 7.09 -5.49
CA GLY A 91 19.23 7.24 -5.86
C GLY A 91 19.63 8.68 -6.22
N LEU A 92 18.71 9.51 -6.73
CA LEU A 92 18.95 10.94 -6.91
C LEU A 92 19.10 11.65 -5.56
N ALA A 93 18.24 11.33 -4.59
CA ALA A 93 18.27 11.94 -3.26
C ALA A 93 19.50 11.51 -2.44
N ASP A 94 19.95 10.27 -2.63
CA ASP A 94 21.15 9.71 -1.99
C ASP A 94 22.45 10.14 -2.71
N GLY A 95 22.35 10.95 -3.78
CA GLY A 95 23.51 11.44 -4.55
C GLY A 95 24.19 10.39 -5.43
N ILE A 96 23.59 9.21 -5.59
CA ILE A 96 24.06 8.12 -6.45
C ILE A 96 23.89 8.49 -7.93
N TYR A 97 22.79 9.19 -8.25
CA TYR A 97 22.48 9.64 -9.61
C TYR A 97 22.57 11.15 -9.74
N GLY A 98 23.10 11.63 -10.86
CA GLY A 98 23.07 13.05 -11.22
C GLY A 98 21.71 13.44 -11.79
N VAL A 99 21.32 14.72 -11.67
CA VAL A 99 20.06 15.22 -12.28
C VAL A 99 20.01 14.94 -13.79
N GLY A 100 21.16 14.97 -14.47
CA GLY A 100 21.27 14.69 -15.91
C GLY A 100 20.94 13.24 -16.31
N SER A 101 21.01 12.27 -15.40
CA SER A 101 20.65 10.87 -15.68
C SER A 101 19.18 10.56 -15.43
N MET A 102 18.41 11.48 -14.84
CA MET A 102 16.98 11.26 -14.56
C MET A 102 16.13 11.04 -15.81
N PRO A 103 16.29 11.79 -16.92
CA PRO A 103 15.48 11.56 -18.11
C PRO A 103 15.63 10.14 -18.67
N SER A 104 16.84 9.58 -18.70
CA SER A 104 17.06 8.21 -19.17
C SER A 104 16.50 7.17 -18.21
N LEU A 105 16.73 7.34 -16.89
CA LEU A 105 16.22 6.41 -15.87
C LEU A 105 14.68 6.38 -15.84
N LEU A 106 14.04 7.53 -16.02
CA LEU A 106 12.57 7.62 -16.08
C LEU A 106 12.03 7.03 -17.38
N LEU A 107 12.72 7.23 -18.52
CA LEU A 107 12.34 6.61 -19.78
C LEU A 107 12.42 5.08 -19.69
N ASP A 108 13.51 4.55 -19.14
CA ASP A 108 13.67 3.11 -18.89
C ASP A 108 12.59 2.57 -17.94
N ALA A 109 12.26 3.31 -16.88
CA ALA A 109 11.20 2.95 -15.97
C ALA A 109 9.84 2.87 -16.67
N VAL A 110 9.52 3.78 -17.58
CA VAL A 110 8.27 3.75 -18.36
C VAL A 110 8.23 2.58 -19.33
N LEU A 111 9.34 2.30 -20.03
CA LEU A 111 9.41 1.21 -21.00
C LEU A 111 9.29 -0.17 -20.35
N ILE A 112 9.86 -0.33 -19.15
CA ILE A 112 9.86 -1.59 -18.40
C ILE A 112 8.65 -1.68 -17.44
N PHE A 113 7.89 -0.59 -17.28
CA PHE A 113 6.74 -0.51 -16.37
C PHE A 113 5.81 -1.73 -16.45
N PRO A 114 5.34 -2.17 -17.65
CA PRO A 114 4.42 -3.32 -17.72
C PRO A 114 5.07 -4.62 -17.24
N TYR A 115 6.37 -4.80 -17.50
CA TYR A 115 7.12 -5.97 -17.03
C TYR A 115 7.26 -5.95 -15.50
N ASP A 116 7.64 -4.81 -14.92
CA ASP A 116 7.81 -4.68 -13.48
C ASP A 116 6.47 -4.80 -12.73
N MET A 117 5.35 -4.37 -13.32
CA MET A 117 4.01 -4.60 -12.73
C MET A 117 3.75 -6.07 -12.44
N PHE A 118 4.18 -6.98 -13.31
CA PHE A 118 3.97 -8.41 -13.10
C PHE A 118 5.08 -9.03 -12.28
N VAL A 119 6.35 -8.72 -12.55
CA VAL A 119 7.47 -9.37 -11.86
C VAL A 119 7.61 -8.87 -10.43
N GLN A 120 7.76 -7.55 -10.24
CA GLN A 120 7.85 -6.95 -8.91
C GLN A 120 6.50 -7.04 -8.19
N GLY A 121 5.42 -6.88 -8.94
CA GLY A 121 4.08 -7.03 -8.37
C GLY A 121 3.82 -8.43 -7.82
N ALA A 122 4.16 -9.49 -8.55
CA ALA A 122 3.97 -10.88 -8.11
C ALA A 122 4.76 -11.19 -6.83
N GLN A 123 5.99 -10.69 -6.72
CA GLN A 123 6.81 -10.83 -5.50
C GLN A 123 6.14 -10.16 -4.29
N ASN A 124 5.40 -9.09 -4.53
CA ASN A 124 4.76 -8.28 -3.49
C ASN A 124 3.30 -8.69 -3.21
N VAL A 125 2.75 -9.68 -3.93
CA VAL A 125 1.35 -10.13 -3.76
C VAL A 125 1.10 -10.64 -2.35
N TYR A 126 2.04 -11.36 -1.75
CA TYR A 126 1.85 -11.93 -0.40
C TYR A 126 1.64 -10.83 0.66
N GLY A 127 2.52 -9.81 0.67
CA GLY A 127 2.35 -8.61 1.50
C GLY A 127 1.07 -7.83 1.16
N GLY A 128 0.71 -7.77 -0.11
CA GLY A 128 -0.55 -7.19 -0.57
C GLY A 128 -1.79 -7.90 -0.04
N LEU A 129 -1.81 -9.24 0.00
CA LEU A 129 -2.93 -10.03 0.52
C LEU A 129 -3.17 -9.75 2.01
N TYR A 130 -2.11 -9.60 2.81
CA TYR A 130 -2.27 -9.16 4.20
C TYR A 130 -2.90 -7.76 4.28
N ALA A 131 -2.42 -6.82 3.49
CA ALA A 131 -2.98 -5.48 3.44
C ALA A 131 -4.45 -5.48 2.95
N GLY A 132 -4.78 -6.38 2.04
CA GLY A 132 -6.12 -6.65 1.56
C GLY A 132 -7.04 -7.20 2.65
N ALA A 133 -6.55 -8.13 3.47
CA ALA A 133 -7.30 -8.64 4.62
C ALA A 133 -7.56 -7.54 5.67
N PHE A 134 -6.56 -6.72 5.96
CA PHE A 134 -6.73 -5.54 6.83
C PHE A 134 -7.71 -4.53 6.23
N PHE A 135 -7.64 -4.27 4.92
CA PHE A 135 -8.58 -3.41 4.22
C PHE A 135 -10.01 -3.93 4.31
N ALA A 136 -10.23 -5.23 4.12
CA ALA A 136 -11.55 -5.85 4.26
C ALA A 136 -12.11 -5.69 5.67
N LEU A 137 -11.30 -5.94 6.69
CA LEU A 137 -11.67 -5.78 8.10
C LEU A 137 -12.03 -4.33 8.43
N ILE A 138 -11.15 -3.38 8.08
CA ILE A 138 -11.35 -1.96 8.35
C ILE A 138 -12.59 -1.46 7.61
N GLY A 139 -12.70 -1.77 6.32
CA GLY A 139 -13.84 -1.40 5.49
C GLY A 139 -15.16 -1.90 6.05
N TYR A 140 -15.21 -3.17 6.48
CA TYR A 140 -16.39 -3.75 7.12
C TYR A 140 -16.83 -3.01 8.39
N PHE A 141 -15.90 -2.68 9.29
CA PHE A 141 -16.22 -1.95 10.51
C PHE A 141 -16.60 -0.48 10.24
N VAL A 142 -15.94 0.16 9.28
CA VAL A 142 -16.27 1.53 8.84
C VAL A 142 -17.70 1.57 8.28
N ASP A 143 -18.04 0.64 7.40
CA ASP A 143 -19.35 0.54 6.75
C ASP A 143 -20.49 0.32 7.77
N ARG A 144 -20.27 -0.59 8.72
CA ARG A 144 -21.24 -0.80 9.82
C ARG A 144 -21.37 0.38 10.75
N SER A 145 -20.28 1.08 11.04
CA SER A 145 -20.31 2.26 11.89
C SER A 145 -21.07 3.38 11.19
N ASN A 146 -20.81 3.58 9.89
CA ASN A 146 -21.47 4.58 9.06
C ASN A 146 -22.98 4.34 8.97
N ALA A 147 -23.40 3.07 8.82
CA ALA A 147 -24.81 2.68 8.77
C ALA A 147 -25.50 2.56 10.15
N ALA A 148 -24.83 2.92 11.25
CA ALA A 148 -25.40 2.85 12.58
C ALA A 148 -26.55 3.86 12.77
N LYS A 149 -27.61 3.46 13.48
CA LYS A 149 -28.76 4.34 13.79
C LYS A 149 -28.43 5.46 14.78
N SER A 150 -27.31 5.35 15.48
CA SER A 150 -26.85 6.35 16.45
C SER A 150 -26.03 7.41 15.71
N GLU A 151 -26.49 8.66 15.74
CA GLU A 151 -25.83 9.80 15.08
C GLU A 151 -24.36 9.99 15.50
N PRO A 152 -23.99 9.87 16.80
CA PRO A 152 -22.58 9.90 17.20
C PRO A 152 -21.74 8.78 16.57
N VAL A 153 -22.29 7.57 16.44
CA VAL A 153 -21.56 6.41 15.90
C VAL A 153 -21.42 6.51 14.38
N SER A 154 -22.47 6.95 13.68
CA SER A 154 -22.42 7.19 12.23
C SER A 154 -21.43 8.31 11.88
N THR A 155 -21.36 9.35 12.72
CA THR A 155 -20.49 10.51 12.48
C THR A 155 -19.02 10.23 12.81
N TRP A 156 -18.74 9.64 13.98
CA TRP A 156 -17.36 9.48 14.49
C TRP A 156 -16.81 8.07 14.36
N GLY A 157 -17.66 7.04 14.31
CA GLY A 157 -17.25 5.65 14.22
C GLY A 157 -16.34 5.34 13.02
N PRO A 158 -16.67 5.76 11.78
CA PRO A 158 -15.79 5.61 10.63
C PRO A 158 -14.37 6.13 10.87
N TRP A 159 -14.25 7.33 11.44
CA TRP A 159 -12.97 7.96 11.75
C TRP A 159 -12.20 7.21 12.83
N LEU A 160 -12.88 6.81 13.90
CA LEU A 160 -12.27 6.06 15.00
C LEU A 160 -11.78 4.69 14.56
N VAL A 161 -12.54 4.00 13.70
CA VAL A 161 -12.13 2.70 13.12
C VAL A 161 -10.92 2.89 12.19
N ALA A 162 -10.98 3.87 11.29
CA ALA A 162 -9.90 4.15 10.34
C ALA A 162 -8.60 4.54 11.06
N LEU A 163 -8.68 5.41 12.07
CA LEU A 163 -7.52 5.83 12.87
C LEU A 163 -7.05 4.70 13.78
N GLY A 164 -7.95 4.05 14.52
CA GLY A 164 -7.63 3.03 15.51
C GLY A 164 -7.00 1.77 14.92
N LEU A 165 -7.37 1.39 13.70
CA LEU A 165 -6.79 0.24 13.01
C LEU A 165 -5.69 0.64 12.01
N GLY A 166 -5.77 1.84 11.43
CA GLY A 166 -4.80 2.31 10.43
C GLY A 166 -3.51 2.88 11.02
N LEU A 167 -3.59 3.65 12.12
CA LEU A 167 -2.40 4.25 12.76
C LEU A 167 -1.44 3.19 13.30
N PRO A 168 -1.87 2.15 14.05
CA PRO A 168 -0.95 1.13 14.54
C PRO A 168 -0.21 0.41 13.42
N VAL A 169 -0.90 0.08 12.31
CA VAL A 169 -0.27 -0.55 11.14
C VAL A 169 0.77 0.38 10.52
N MET A 170 0.45 1.67 10.38
CA MET A 170 1.40 2.65 9.86
C MET A 170 2.60 2.82 10.80
N LEU A 171 2.38 2.95 12.10
CA LEU A 171 3.44 3.09 13.10
C LEU A 171 4.31 1.83 13.15
N PHE A 172 3.71 0.65 13.05
CA PHE A 172 4.45 -0.60 13.05
C PHE A 172 5.27 -0.79 11.77
N ALA A 173 4.74 -0.44 10.60
CA ALA A 173 5.52 -0.45 9.36
C ALA A 173 6.68 0.56 9.41
N THR A 174 6.44 1.77 9.94
CA THR A 174 7.42 2.86 9.98
C THR A 174 8.44 2.75 11.12
N PHE A 175 8.11 2.12 12.25
CA PHE A 175 8.99 2.04 13.42
C PHE A 175 9.29 0.62 13.92
N GLY A 176 8.57 -0.40 13.45
CA GLY A 176 8.80 -1.79 13.86
C GLY A 176 10.17 -2.34 13.45
N PRO A 177 10.67 -3.41 14.09
CA PRO A 177 11.97 -4.00 13.77
C PRO A 177 11.99 -4.51 12.33
N ALA A 178 12.95 -4.07 11.52
CA ALA A 178 13.01 -4.39 10.09
C ALA A 178 13.16 -5.90 9.83
N GLU A 179 13.87 -6.61 10.71
CA GLU A 179 14.02 -8.07 10.70
C GLU A 179 12.66 -8.79 10.83
N PHE A 180 11.85 -8.35 11.81
CA PHE A 180 10.52 -8.91 12.04
C PHE A 180 9.57 -8.61 10.87
N LEU A 181 9.67 -7.40 10.29
CA LEU A 181 8.90 -7.00 9.11
C LEU A 181 9.26 -7.82 7.88
N ARG A 182 10.54 -8.17 7.69
CA ARG A 182 11.01 -9.05 6.61
C ARG A 182 10.46 -10.47 6.74
N ASP A 183 10.48 -11.03 7.94
CA ASP A 183 10.07 -12.41 8.18
C ASP A 183 8.54 -12.63 8.05
N ILE A 184 7.73 -11.56 8.12
CA ILE A 184 6.27 -11.63 7.87
C ILE A 184 5.93 -11.79 6.38
N VAL A 185 6.82 -11.36 5.50
CA VAL A 185 6.58 -11.33 4.03
C VAL A 185 7.19 -12.54 3.32
N ARG A 186 7.96 -13.36 4.06
CA ARG A 186 8.44 -14.69 3.64
C ARG A 186 7.36 -15.76 3.79
#